data_AF-A0A8J6LVM6-F1
#
_entry.id   AF-A0A8J6LVM6-F1
#
_cell.length_a   1.000
_cell.length_b   1.000
_cell.length_c   1.000
_cell.angle_alpha   90.00
_cell.angle_beta   90.00
_cell.angle_gamma   90.00
#
_symmetry.space_group_name_H-M   'P 1'
#
loop_
_entity.id
_entity.type
_entity.pdbx_description
1 polymer ?
#
loop_
_entity_poly.entity_id
_entity_poly.type
_entity_poly.pdbx_seq_one_letter_code
_entity_poly.pdbx_strand_id
1 'polypeptide(L)'
;MPQKLRSIHPDDAQDERLAALPLESAYTYAYLPTVLDDEGRAKDQPAVLNGYLWPLRADDHPTEAMDADLATLNNAGLICRYEVTGRPYLHDPRWKTRHKLTRPTPSTLPPCAVHEKSFDEAVTETFGKFAEQVNSAVGVAASHIDQKRIQDSLARLVEDVTYLVDPEKAVANGQKVRNMFSRSKSGEDQLTESAAEPGESDE
;
A
#
# COMPACT_ATOMS: atom_id res chain seq x y z
N MET A 1 -27.96 0.25 -10.02
CA MET A 1 -27.12 -0.81 -9.42
C MET A 1 -27.52 -0.95 -7.95
N PRO A 2 -27.68 -2.15 -7.40
CA PRO A 2 -27.95 -2.29 -5.97
C PRO A 2 -26.79 -1.71 -5.17
N GLN A 3 -27.07 -0.70 -4.33
CA GLN A 3 -26.07 -0.17 -3.40
C GLN A 3 -25.82 -1.19 -2.29
N LYS A 4 -24.55 -1.48 -1.99
CA LYS A 4 -24.20 -2.32 -0.85
C LYS A 4 -24.52 -1.54 0.43
N LEU A 5 -25.15 -2.20 1.40
CA LEU A 5 -25.43 -1.57 2.69
C LEU A 5 -24.11 -1.14 3.35
N ARG A 6 -24.07 0.09 3.83
CA ARG A 6 -22.97 0.66 4.60
C ARG A 6 -23.47 0.96 6.01
N SER A 7 -22.68 0.61 7.02
CA SER A 7 -23.00 0.82 8.43
C SER A 7 -22.15 1.96 9.00
N ILE A 8 -22.71 2.77 9.88
CA ILE A 8 -21.93 3.64 10.77
C ILE A 8 -21.23 2.75 11.79
N HIS A 9 -19.95 2.99 12.08
CA HIS A 9 -19.20 2.14 13.00
C HIS A 9 -19.53 2.52 14.44
N PRO A 10 -19.78 1.55 15.36
CA PRO A 10 -20.15 1.87 16.74
C PRO A 10 -19.11 2.73 17.48
N ASP A 11 -17.82 2.53 17.18
CA ASP A 11 -16.73 3.30 17.78
C ASP A 11 -16.75 4.79 17.40
N ASP A 12 -17.46 5.19 16.33
CA ASP A 12 -17.52 6.59 15.92
C ASP A 12 -18.12 7.47 17.02
N ALA A 13 -19.06 6.95 17.83
CA ALA A 13 -19.66 7.65 18.95
C ALA A 13 -18.70 7.92 20.13
N GLN A 14 -17.53 7.27 20.14
CA GLN A 14 -16.49 7.42 21.17
C GLN A 14 -15.16 7.90 20.57
N ASP A 15 -15.12 8.24 19.28
CA ASP A 15 -13.91 8.79 18.65
C ASP A 15 -13.76 10.26 19.05
N GLU A 16 -12.82 10.54 19.96
CA GLU A 16 -12.53 11.89 20.46
C GLU A 16 -12.20 12.87 19.32
N ARG A 17 -11.62 12.39 18.23
CA ARG A 17 -11.30 13.23 17.06
C ARG A 17 -12.56 13.70 16.37
N LEU A 18 -13.56 12.83 16.25
CA LEU A 18 -14.86 13.14 15.66
C LEU A 18 -15.69 14.04 16.60
N ALA A 19 -15.65 13.76 17.91
CA ALA A 19 -16.36 14.53 18.92
C ALA A 19 -15.89 16.00 19.03
N ALA A 20 -14.65 16.28 18.61
CA ALA A 20 -14.08 17.63 18.60
C ALA A 20 -14.49 18.47 17.37
N LEU A 21 -15.18 17.88 16.38
CA LEU A 21 -15.52 18.55 15.12
C LEU A 21 -16.90 19.23 15.18
N PRO A 22 -17.15 20.22 14.29
CA PRO A 22 -18.51 20.71 14.04
C PRO A 22 -19.47 19.58 13.70
N LEU A 23 -20.75 19.73 14.07
CA LEU A 23 -21.78 18.72 13.83
C LEU A 23 -21.99 18.45 12.35
N GLU A 24 -21.79 19.46 11.50
CA GLU A 24 -21.85 19.38 10.05
C GLU A 24 -20.75 18.45 9.51
N SER A 25 -19.51 18.65 9.93
CA SER A 25 -18.40 17.78 9.55
C SER A 25 -18.58 16.35 10.09
N ALA A 26 -19.10 16.21 11.32
CA ALA A 26 -19.41 14.90 11.89
C ALA A 26 -20.57 14.19 11.16
N TYR A 27 -21.58 14.93 10.73
CA TYR A 27 -22.67 14.43 9.88
C TYR A 27 -22.13 13.98 8.52
N THR A 28 -21.34 14.83 7.85
CA THR A 28 -20.67 14.52 6.58
C THR A 28 -19.89 13.20 6.71
N TYR A 29 -19.12 13.04 7.78
CA TYR A 29 -18.35 11.83 8.05
C TYR A 29 -19.22 10.58 8.29
N ALA A 30 -20.32 10.69 9.05
CA ALA A 30 -21.22 9.57 9.33
C ALA A 30 -21.85 8.99 8.05
N TYR A 31 -22.14 9.84 7.05
CA TYR A 31 -22.71 9.40 5.78
C TYR A 31 -21.66 9.12 4.70
N LEU A 32 -20.41 9.56 4.86
CA LEU A 32 -19.32 9.36 3.89
C LEU A 32 -19.14 7.90 3.44
N PRO A 33 -19.27 6.85 4.29
CA PRO A 33 -19.14 5.46 3.86
C PRO A 33 -20.08 5.06 2.71
N THR A 34 -21.20 5.77 2.51
CA THR A 34 -22.19 5.50 1.45
C THR A 34 -21.69 5.86 0.04
N VAL A 35 -20.69 6.75 -0.06
CA VAL A 35 -20.11 7.19 -1.34
C VAL A 35 -18.71 6.63 -1.59
N LEU A 36 -18.12 5.96 -0.59
CA LEU A 36 -16.84 5.26 -0.73
C LEU A 36 -17.04 3.89 -1.41
N ASP A 37 -16.07 3.52 -2.26
CA ASP A 37 -16.01 2.19 -2.84
C ASP A 37 -15.61 1.12 -1.80
N ASP A 38 -15.43 -0.13 -2.24
CA ASP A 38 -15.12 -1.23 -1.33
C ASP A 38 -13.68 -1.20 -0.78
N GLU A 39 -12.82 -0.34 -1.31
CA GLU A 39 -11.49 -0.04 -0.74
C GLU A 39 -11.50 1.25 0.08
N GLY A 40 -12.66 1.89 0.25
CA GLY A 40 -12.82 3.08 1.06
C GLY A 40 -12.42 4.36 0.35
N ARG A 41 -12.39 4.37 -0.99
CA ARG A 41 -11.92 5.50 -1.80
C ARG A 41 -13.08 6.22 -2.49
N ALA A 42 -12.90 7.51 -2.72
CA ALA A 42 -13.75 8.32 -3.58
C ALA A 42 -12.92 9.39 -4.31
N LYS A 43 -13.49 9.96 -5.38
CA LYS A 43 -12.97 11.19 -5.96
C LYS A 43 -13.24 12.34 -5.00
N ASP A 44 -12.24 13.20 -4.81
CA ASP A 44 -12.39 14.38 -3.98
C ASP A 44 -13.03 15.51 -4.80
N GLN A 45 -14.35 15.51 -4.80
CA GLN A 45 -15.19 16.44 -5.55
C GLN A 45 -16.23 17.03 -4.59
N PRO A 46 -15.90 18.11 -3.85
CA PRO A 46 -16.76 18.65 -2.80
C PRO A 46 -18.20 18.89 -3.28
N ALA A 47 -18.38 19.45 -4.48
CA ALA A 47 -19.72 19.71 -5.01
C ALA A 47 -20.56 18.44 -5.24
N VAL A 48 -19.92 17.38 -5.73
CA VAL A 48 -20.57 16.09 -5.98
C VAL A 48 -20.89 15.40 -4.65
N LEU A 49 -19.92 15.39 -3.72
CA LEU A 49 -20.10 14.83 -2.39
C LEU A 49 -21.24 15.53 -1.63
N ASN A 50 -21.34 16.86 -1.74
CA ASN A 50 -22.44 17.60 -1.14
C ASN A 50 -23.81 17.18 -1.68
N GLY A 51 -23.92 17.05 -3.01
CA GLY A 51 -25.14 16.58 -3.67
C GLY A 51 -25.54 15.16 -3.25
N TYR A 52 -24.59 14.30 -2.86
CA TYR A 52 -24.88 12.95 -2.36
C TYR A 52 -25.20 12.91 -0.87
N LEU A 53 -24.47 13.66 -0.04
CA LEU A 53 -24.55 13.56 1.43
C LEU A 53 -25.60 14.50 2.04
N TRP A 54 -25.88 15.63 1.39
CA TRP A 54 -26.83 16.65 1.84
C TRP A 54 -27.99 16.94 0.86
N PRO A 55 -28.50 15.98 0.06
CA PRO A 55 -29.43 16.25 -1.04
C PRO A 55 -30.76 16.90 -0.60
N LEU A 56 -31.19 16.62 0.62
CA LEU A 56 -32.46 17.12 1.19
C LEU A 56 -32.25 18.23 2.23
N ARG A 57 -31.02 18.74 2.34
CA ARG A 57 -30.59 19.74 3.33
C ARG A 57 -29.69 20.79 2.70
N ALA A 58 -29.91 21.10 1.42
CA ALA A 58 -29.10 22.06 0.69
C ALA A 58 -29.18 23.49 1.28
N ASP A 59 -30.28 23.82 1.96
CA ASP A 59 -30.45 25.10 2.66
C ASP A 59 -29.66 25.15 3.98
N ASP A 60 -29.46 23.99 4.63
CA ASP A 60 -28.71 23.88 5.88
C ASP A 60 -27.19 23.74 5.63
N HIS A 61 -26.82 23.10 4.52
CA HIS A 61 -25.43 22.83 4.14
C HIS A 61 -25.16 23.21 2.68
N PRO A 62 -24.65 24.43 2.44
CA PRO A 62 -24.39 24.90 1.10
C PRO A 62 -23.18 24.18 0.51
N THR A 63 -23.17 24.02 -0.81
CA THR A 63 -22.14 23.23 -1.52
C THR A 63 -20.70 23.71 -1.26
N GLU A 64 -20.52 25.01 -1.03
CA GLU A 64 -19.24 25.63 -0.68
C GLU A 64 -18.70 25.23 0.71
N ALA A 65 -19.56 24.79 1.63
CA ALA A 65 -19.15 24.34 2.97
C ALA A 65 -18.47 22.96 2.94
N MET A 66 -18.73 22.14 1.91
CA MET A 66 -18.21 20.76 1.85
C MET A 66 -16.68 20.70 1.81
N ASP A 67 -16.00 21.64 1.14
CA ASP A 67 -14.52 21.62 1.12
C ASP A 67 -13.93 21.88 2.51
N ALA A 68 -14.56 22.75 3.30
CA ALA A 68 -14.17 23.04 4.68
C ALA A 68 -14.40 21.83 5.60
N ASP A 69 -15.52 21.10 5.43
CA ASP A 69 -15.76 19.85 6.15
C ASP A 69 -14.69 18.79 5.83
N LEU A 70 -14.40 18.58 4.54
CA LEU A 70 -13.40 17.60 4.12
C LEU A 70 -11.99 17.99 4.59
N ALA A 71 -11.65 19.29 4.59
CA ALA A 71 -10.40 19.78 5.17
C ALA A 71 -10.34 19.51 6.68
N THR A 72 -11.42 19.76 7.41
CA THR A 72 -11.53 19.51 8.85
C THR A 72 -11.36 18.02 9.18
N LEU A 73 -12.04 17.15 8.44
CA LEU A 73 -11.92 15.70 8.59
C LEU A 73 -10.51 15.19 8.25
N ASN A 74 -9.88 15.76 7.22
CA ASN A 74 -8.51 15.42 6.84
C ASN A 74 -7.51 15.83 7.93
N ASN A 75 -7.66 17.04 8.47
CA ASN A 75 -6.80 17.55 9.55
C ASN A 75 -6.93 16.72 10.83
N ALA A 76 -8.12 16.18 11.11
CA ALA A 76 -8.36 15.25 12.22
C ALA A 76 -7.85 13.80 11.94
N GLY A 77 -7.36 13.51 10.74
CA GLY A 77 -6.94 12.17 10.33
C GLY A 77 -8.09 11.16 10.29
N LEU A 78 -9.33 11.63 10.12
CA LEU A 78 -10.51 10.78 9.93
C LEU A 78 -10.67 10.35 8.47
N ILE A 79 -10.22 11.21 7.55
CA ILE A 79 -10.02 10.90 6.14
C ILE A 79 -8.60 11.28 5.74
N CYS A 80 -8.17 10.83 4.57
CA CYS A 80 -6.97 11.32 3.92
C CYS A 80 -7.31 11.78 2.51
N ARG A 81 -7.04 13.06 2.22
CA ARG A 81 -7.08 13.65 0.87
C ARG A 81 -5.71 13.48 0.23
N TYR A 82 -5.68 12.99 -1.00
CA TYR A 82 -4.44 12.70 -1.74
C TYR A 82 -4.62 12.97 -3.23
N GLU A 83 -3.51 13.10 -3.95
CA GLU A 83 -3.51 13.35 -5.39
C GLU A 83 -2.72 12.26 -6.11
N VAL A 84 -3.26 11.80 -7.24
CA VAL A 84 -2.55 10.92 -8.18
C VAL A 84 -2.69 11.50 -9.56
N THR A 85 -1.55 11.74 -10.23
CA THR A 85 -1.49 12.29 -11.60
C THR A 85 -2.33 13.57 -11.80
N GLY A 86 -2.30 14.52 -10.85
CA GLY A 86 -3.04 15.78 -10.95
C GLY A 86 -4.53 15.67 -10.58
N ARG A 87 -4.99 14.51 -10.10
CA ARG A 87 -6.40 14.26 -9.78
C ARG A 87 -6.57 14.05 -8.28
N PRO A 88 -7.49 14.79 -7.63
CA PRO A 88 -7.69 14.68 -6.19
C PRO A 88 -8.65 13.52 -5.86
N TYR A 89 -8.31 12.83 -4.78
CA TYR A 89 -9.03 11.69 -4.22
C TYR A 89 -9.06 11.81 -2.70
N LEU A 90 -9.98 11.07 -2.08
CA LEU A 90 -10.00 10.88 -0.65
C LEU A 90 -10.25 9.43 -0.30
N HIS A 91 -9.81 9.02 0.88
CA HIS A 91 -10.15 7.71 1.41
C HIS A 91 -10.25 7.73 2.94
N ASP A 92 -10.87 6.71 3.50
CA ASP A 92 -10.84 6.41 4.93
C ASP A 92 -9.58 5.55 5.27
N PRO A 93 -8.60 6.06 6.05
CA PRO A 93 -7.42 5.31 6.43
C PRO A 93 -7.69 4.05 7.25
N ARG A 94 -8.84 3.99 7.94
CA ARG A 94 -9.25 2.87 8.80
C ARG A 94 -10.27 1.96 8.12
N TRP A 95 -10.56 2.16 6.83
CA TRP A 95 -11.62 1.46 6.11
C TRP A 95 -11.59 -0.06 6.30
N LYS A 96 -10.45 -0.70 5.99
CA LYS A 96 -10.29 -2.16 6.07
C LYS A 96 -10.44 -2.71 7.49
N THR A 97 -10.18 -1.90 8.51
CA THR A 97 -10.34 -2.30 9.92
C THR A 97 -11.79 -2.20 10.38
N ARG A 98 -12.55 -1.23 9.86
CA ARG A 98 -13.93 -0.94 10.27
C ARG A 98 -15.00 -1.65 9.43
N HIS A 99 -14.72 -1.87 8.15
CA HIS A 99 -15.67 -2.45 7.21
C HIS A 99 -15.18 -3.82 6.73
N LYS A 100 -15.68 -4.88 7.35
CA LYS A 100 -15.48 -6.26 6.87
C LYS A 100 -16.48 -6.57 5.76
N LEU A 101 -16.08 -6.30 4.52
CA LEU A 101 -16.93 -6.50 3.35
C LEU A 101 -16.88 -7.95 2.86
N THR A 102 -18.05 -8.55 2.67
CA THR A 102 -18.19 -9.85 2.01
C THR A 102 -18.15 -9.66 0.49
N ARG A 103 -17.20 -10.31 -0.19
CA ARG A 103 -16.97 -10.19 -1.65
C ARG A 103 -16.76 -8.73 -2.09
N PRO A 104 -15.66 -8.10 -1.66
CA PRO A 104 -15.33 -6.74 -2.08
C PRO A 104 -15.04 -6.71 -3.58
N THR A 105 -15.43 -5.61 -4.23
CA THR A 105 -15.09 -5.33 -5.61
C THR A 105 -13.80 -4.50 -5.63
N PRO A 106 -12.76 -4.88 -6.40
CA PRO A 106 -11.55 -4.07 -6.52
C PRO A 106 -11.87 -2.64 -6.97
N SER A 107 -11.21 -1.65 -6.37
CA SER A 107 -11.38 -0.26 -6.75
C SER A 107 -10.81 0.00 -8.14
N THR A 108 -11.44 0.93 -8.87
CA THR A 108 -10.89 1.53 -10.09
C THR A 108 -10.16 2.84 -9.82
N LEU A 109 -10.18 3.32 -8.56
CA LEU A 109 -9.50 4.52 -8.10
C LEU A 109 -8.10 4.15 -7.61
N PRO A 110 -7.10 5.02 -7.82
CA PRO A 110 -5.73 4.73 -7.42
C PRO A 110 -5.59 4.66 -5.89
N PRO A 111 -4.69 3.84 -5.35
CA PRO A 111 -4.44 3.76 -3.91
C PRO A 111 -3.80 5.03 -3.36
N CYS A 112 -4.03 5.31 -2.08
CA CYS A 112 -3.41 6.43 -1.40
C CYS A 112 -1.96 6.11 -1.05
N ALA A 113 -0.99 6.88 -1.58
CA ALA A 113 0.44 6.66 -1.34
C ALA A 113 0.88 6.77 0.14
N VAL A 114 0.06 7.38 1.00
CA VAL A 114 0.39 7.57 2.43
C VAL A 114 0.00 6.36 3.28
N HIS A 115 -1.17 5.80 3.03
CA HIS A 115 -1.76 4.76 3.88
C HIS A 115 -1.81 3.38 3.23
N GLU A 116 -1.76 3.35 1.90
CA GLU A 116 -1.84 2.14 1.11
C GLU A 116 -0.53 2.02 0.34
N LYS A 117 0.28 1.03 0.73
CA LYS A 117 1.51 0.70 -0.01
C LYS A 117 1.15 0.53 -1.47
N SER A 118 1.91 1.18 -2.35
CA SER A 118 1.72 0.97 -3.78
C SER A 118 1.82 -0.53 -4.06
N PHE A 119 1.04 -1.03 -5.02
CA PHE A 119 1.11 -2.44 -5.41
C PHE A 119 2.56 -2.86 -5.69
N ASP A 120 3.36 -1.99 -6.31
CA ASP A 120 4.80 -2.19 -6.55
C ASP A 120 5.57 -2.46 -5.24
N GLU A 121 5.29 -1.71 -4.18
CA GLU A 121 5.95 -1.86 -2.88
C GLU A 121 5.48 -3.11 -2.13
N ALA A 122 4.18 -3.41 -2.16
CA ALA A 122 3.62 -4.62 -1.57
C ALA A 122 4.14 -5.90 -2.25
N VAL A 123 4.26 -5.86 -3.58
CA VAL A 123 4.89 -6.88 -4.41
C VAL A 123 6.37 -7.00 -4.03
N THR A 124 7.12 -5.92 -4.04
CA THR A 124 8.56 -5.94 -3.70
C THR A 124 8.81 -6.49 -2.31
N GLU A 125 7.97 -6.16 -1.33
CA GLU A 125 8.08 -6.67 0.05
C GLU A 125 7.72 -8.15 0.14
N THR A 126 6.66 -8.59 -0.54
CA THR A 126 6.23 -10.01 -0.55
C THR A 126 7.26 -10.88 -1.25
N PHE A 127 7.79 -10.42 -2.39
CA PHE A 127 8.86 -11.10 -3.11
C PHE A 127 10.18 -11.08 -2.32
N GLY A 128 10.49 -10.01 -1.59
CA GLY A 128 11.63 -9.96 -0.67
C GLY A 128 11.55 -11.03 0.42
N LYS A 129 10.39 -11.17 1.07
CA LYS A 129 10.13 -12.21 2.09
C LYS A 129 10.23 -13.63 1.50
N PHE A 130 9.76 -13.83 0.27
CA PHE A 130 9.87 -15.12 -0.41
C PHE A 130 11.33 -15.46 -0.72
N ALA A 131 12.14 -14.50 -1.21
CA ALA A 131 13.55 -14.70 -1.47
C ALA A 131 14.35 -15.00 -0.18
N GLU A 132 14.01 -14.34 0.92
CA GLU A 132 14.58 -14.60 2.24
C GLU A 132 14.22 -16.01 2.76
N GLN A 133 12.96 -16.43 2.59
CA GLN A 133 12.54 -17.80 2.90
C GLN A 133 13.27 -18.86 2.06
N VAL A 134 13.43 -18.63 0.75
CA VAL A 134 14.19 -19.55 -0.12
C VAL A 134 15.64 -19.62 0.32
N ASN A 135 16.31 -18.49 0.60
CA ASN A 135 17.69 -18.50 1.10
C ASN A 135 17.82 -19.23 2.46
N SER A 136 16.84 -19.09 3.35
CA SER A 136 16.83 -19.80 4.64
C SER A 136 16.60 -21.32 4.48
N ALA A 137 15.82 -21.74 3.47
CA ALA A 137 15.57 -23.14 3.16
C ALA A 137 16.72 -23.80 2.40
N VAL A 138 17.44 -23.04 1.56
CA VAL A 138 18.65 -23.50 0.85
C VAL A 138 19.80 -23.81 1.83
N GLY A 139 19.77 -23.24 3.03
CA GLY A 139 20.73 -23.56 4.10
C GLY A 139 20.60 -24.97 4.70
N VAL A 140 19.52 -25.73 4.42
CA VAL A 140 19.26 -27.01 5.12
C VAL A 140 19.58 -28.25 4.28
N ALA A 141 19.64 -28.18 2.95
CA ALA A 141 20.15 -29.29 2.14
C ALA A 141 20.30 -28.89 0.67
N ALA A 142 21.54 -28.75 0.18
CA ALA A 142 21.98 -29.35 -1.10
C ALA A 142 23.38 -28.87 -1.48
N SER A 143 24.30 -29.82 -1.46
CA SER A 143 25.49 -29.83 -2.28
C SER A 143 25.16 -29.61 -3.78
N HIS A 144 25.97 -28.77 -4.42
CA HIS A 144 26.26 -28.76 -5.87
C HIS A 144 25.18 -28.38 -6.91
N ILE A 145 24.09 -27.69 -6.56
CA ILE A 145 23.34 -26.95 -7.59
C ILE A 145 23.81 -25.51 -7.62
N ASP A 146 24.34 -25.09 -8.78
CA ASP A 146 24.90 -23.77 -9.03
C ASP A 146 23.90 -22.67 -8.64
N GLN A 147 24.11 -22.10 -7.45
CA GLN A 147 23.25 -21.12 -6.80
C GLN A 147 22.96 -19.92 -7.72
N LYS A 148 23.89 -19.61 -8.62
CA LYS A 148 23.78 -18.56 -9.65
C LYS A 148 22.67 -18.87 -10.67
N ARG A 149 22.51 -20.12 -11.09
CA ARG A 149 21.44 -20.54 -12.01
C ARG A 149 20.06 -20.50 -11.38
N ILE A 150 19.97 -20.85 -10.10
CA ILE A 150 18.70 -20.75 -9.33
C ILE A 150 18.29 -19.29 -9.21
N GLN A 151 19.23 -18.40 -8.87
CA GLN A 151 19.00 -16.97 -8.76
C GLN A 151 18.60 -16.33 -10.09
N ASP A 152 19.29 -16.65 -11.19
CA ASP A 152 18.97 -16.15 -12.53
C ASP A 152 17.58 -16.61 -13.01
N SER A 153 17.20 -17.84 -12.69
CA SER A 153 15.87 -18.38 -13.04
C SER A 153 14.76 -17.71 -12.23
N LEU A 154 15.03 -17.38 -10.96
CA LEU A 154 14.07 -16.71 -10.09
C LEU A 154 13.88 -15.24 -10.49
N ALA A 155 14.96 -14.54 -10.87
CA ALA A 155 14.89 -13.16 -11.38
C ALA A 155 14.05 -13.06 -12.65
N ARG A 156 14.17 -14.03 -13.56
CA ARG A 156 13.34 -14.09 -14.78
C ARG A 156 11.86 -14.32 -14.49
N LEU A 157 11.54 -15.22 -13.55
CA LEU A 157 10.15 -15.43 -13.11
C LEU A 157 9.55 -14.16 -12.49
N VAL A 158 10.33 -13.42 -11.70
CA VAL A 158 9.90 -12.15 -11.13
C VAL A 158 9.69 -11.09 -12.23
N GLU A 159 10.58 -11.02 -13.22
CA GLU A 159 10.44 -10.15 -14.39
C GLU A 159 9.18 -10.48 -15.20
N ASP A 160 8.91 -11.76 -15.45
CA ASP A 160 7.73 -12.21 -16.18
C ASP A 160 6.43 -11.86 -15.43
N VAL A 161 6.40 -12.04 -14.11
CA VAL A 161 5.23 -11.72 -13.29
C VAL A 161 5.04 -10.20 -13.18
N THR A 162 6.12 -9.42 -13.04
CA THR A 162 6.01 -7.95 -12.97
C THR A 162 5.64 -7.33 -14.30
N TYR A 163 6.09 -7.90 -15.42
CA TYR A 163 5.69 -7.48 -16.77
C TYR A 163 4.19 -7.63 -17.04
N LEU A 164 3.54 -8.65 -16.44
CA LEU A 164 2.08 -8.84 -16.57
C LEU A 164 1.25 -7.77 -15.86
N VAL A 165 1.85 -7.00 -14.92
CA VAL A 165 1.13 -6.03 -14.09
C VAL A 165 1.48 -4.58 -14.43
N ASP A 166 2.76 -4.28 -14.71
CA ASP A 166 3.22 -2.95 -15.15
C ASP A 166 4.47 -3.07 -16.06
N PRO A 167 4.30 -3.16 -17.40
CA PRO A 167 5.39 -3.48 -18.33
C PRO A 167 6.45 -2.39 -18.44
N GLU A 168 6.12 -1.13 -18.13
CA GLU A 168 7.08 -0.02 -18.19
C GLU A 168 8.10 -0.06 -17.04
N LYS A 169 7.72 -0.64 -15.89
CA LYS A 169 8.57 -0.72 -14.68
C LYS A 169 9.24 -2.07 -14.47
N ALA A 170 8.85 -3.11 -15.20
CA ALA A 170 9.39 -4.46 -15.06
C ALA A 170 10.93 -4.51 -15.18
N VAL A 171 11.50 -3.78 -16.15
CA VAL A 171 12.96 -3.73 -16.37
C VAL A 171 13.68 -3.02 -15.22
N ALA A 172 13.12 -1.92 -14.72
CA ALA A 172 13.69 -1.15 -13.60
C ALA A 172 13.64 -1.95 -12.29
N ASN A 173 12.56 -2.69 -12.06
CA ASN A 173 12.40 -3.55 -10.89
C ASN A 173 13.34 -4.78 -10.97
N GLY A 174 13.48 -5.41 -12.13
CA GLY A 174 14.45 -6.49 -12.35
C GLY A 174 15.91 -6.06 -12.12
N GLN A 175 16.27 -4.84 -12.56
CA GLN A 175 17.60 -4.26 -12.29
C GLN A 175 17.81 -3.95 -10.79
N LYS A 176 16.78 -3.46 -10.09
CA LYS A 176 16.85 -3.18 -8.65
C LYS A 176 17.12 -4.44 -7.83
N VAL A 177 16.48 -5.56 -8.20
CA VAL A 177 16.71 -6.88 -7.60
C VAL A 177 18.14 -7.36 -7.85
N ARG A 178 18.63 -7.30 -9.10
CA ARG A 178 20.01 -7.70 -9.44
C ARG A 178 21.07 -6.90 -8.67
N ASN A 179 20.85 -5.59 -8.49
CA ASN A 179 21.75 -4.73 -7.71
C ASN A 179 21.68 -4.96 -6.20
N MET A 180 20.54 -5.43 -5.67
CA MET A 180 20.41 -5.80 -4.26
C MET A 180 21.22 -7.05 -3.92
N PHE A 181 21.25 -8.03 -4.83
CA PHE A 181 21.99 -9.28 -4.65
C PHE A 181 23.48 -9.22 -5.04
N SER A 182 23.93 -8.20 -5.78
CA SER A 182 25.37 -7.96 -6.02
C SER A 182 26.06 -7.28 -4.84
N ARG A 183 25.30 -6.54 -4.02
CA ARG A 183 25.80 -5.77 -2.87
C ARG A 183 26.14 -6.62 -1.65
N SER A 184 25.67 -7.87 -1.57
CA SER A 184 26.11 -8.83 -0.56
C SER A 184 27.52 -9.36 -0.82
N LYS A 185 28.02 -9.29 -2.06
CA LYS A 185 29.32 -9.86 -2.45
C LYS A 185 30.52 -8.96 -2.13
N SER A 186 30.32 -7.66 -1.95
CA SER A 186 31.42 -6.72 -1.66
C SER A 186 31.83 -6.64 -0.18
N GLY A 187 31.16 -7.37 0.71
CA GLY A 187 31.45 -7.40 2.15
C GLY A 187 32.28 -8.60 2.62
N GLU A 188 32.37 -9.67 1.82
CA GLU A 188 33.06 -10.92 2.22
C GLU A 188 34.48 -11.07 1.65
N ASP A 189 34.88 -10.28 0.65
CA ASP A 189 36.19 -10.39 -0.03
C ASP A 189 37.35 -9.60 0.64
N GLN A 190 37.18 -9.02 1.84
CA GLN A 190 38.26 -8.31 2.55
C GLN A 190 38.81 -9.00 3.81
N LEU A 191 38.33 -10.20 4.16
CA LEU A 191 38.77 -10.89 5.39
C LEU A 191 39.49 -12.23 5.15
N THR A 192 39.83 -12.59 3.91
CA THR A 192 40.40 -13.91 3.57
C THR A 192 41.74 -13.86 2.84
N GLU A 193 42.59 -12.86 3.07
CA GLU A 193 43.96 -12.82 2.52
C GLU A 193 45.06 -12.63 3.58
N SER A 194 44.84 -13.10 4.81
CA SER A 194 45.88 -13.10 5.86
C SER A 194 45.66 -14.21 6.91
N ALA A 195 45.68 -15.49 6.50
CA ALA A 195 46.05 -16.61 7.37
C ALA A 195 46.01 -17.95 6.61
N ALA A 196 47.18 -18.49 6.25
CA ALA A 196 47.56 -19.92 6.36
C ALA A 196 48.82 -20.23 5.51
N GLU A 197 50.01 -20.18 6.15
CA GLU A 197 50.95 -21.29 6.40
C GLU A 197 50.96 -22.53 5.47
N PRO A 198 52.12 -23.20 5.23
CA PRO A 198 52.69 -24.07 6.28
C PRO A 198 54.22 -24.18 6.35
N GLY A 199 54.68 -24.50 7.56
CA GLY A 199 55.98 -25.12 7.79
C GLY A 199 56.03 -26.56 7.28
N GLU A 200 57.18 -26.93 6.74
CA GLU A 200 57.56 -28.31 6.45
C GLU A 200 59.00 -28.48 6.95
N SER A 201 59.16 -29.44 7.85
CA SER A 201 60.40 -29.89 8.46
C SER A 201 61.10 -30.89 7.53
N ASP A 202 62.41 -30.77 7.33
CA ASP A 202 63.33 -31.92 7.32
C ASP A 202 64.82 -31.49 7.44
N GLU A 203 65.55 -32.31 8.21
CA GLU A 203 66.99 -32.31 8.62
C GLU A 203 67.47 -31.43 9.78
#